data_AF-A0A0R2T0G7-F1
#
_entry.id   AF-A0A0R2T0G7-F1
#
_cell.length_a   1.000
_cell.length_b   1.000
_cell.length_c   1.000
_cell.angle_alpha   90.00
_cell.angle_beta   90.00
_cell.angle_gamma   90.00
#
_symmetry.space_group_name_H-M   'P 1'
#
loop_
_entity.id
_entity.type
_entity.pdbx_description
1 polymer ?
#
loop_
_entity_poly.entity_id
_entity_poly.type
_entity_poly.pdbx_seq_one_letter_code
_entity_poly.pdbx_strand_id
1 'polypeptide(L)'
;GYNFLGESYHEQVEVTRIVALKLGDAALQERAQKELEKALPKALQDRDQYRQILLAVETADADVKKALGKDRYYLADLESFETNSIMLQQKIGVLKQMFSFADSIPQVLKELNAGVTHFSELADYNLNKNFNGRAVVGDDPYDISEVNYGNGDPKNRLPEESHGTHVAGIIGAQRNNGLGINGAAQVKIMALRAVPNGDEYDKDIALGIRYATDNGAKIINASFGKSYSPNVEWVYDAIKYAASKDVLIIHAAGNEGDDLDHPSHPNFPNDQINNGPEIANNVLTVGALTSELGENLVADFSNYGKINVDVFAPGGAIYSTMPGGAYDFQDGTSMAAPGAAGVAALVWSIYPNLTAAEVKKILMLSGVRSDIPVILPSDPEKKVPFSSLSVSGRMINAYNALILAKQVQDKKFNLNKYDFIR
;
A
#
# COMPACT_ATOMS: atom_id res chain seq x y z
N GLY A 1 6.28 -17.21 11.23
CA GLY A 1 6.47 -15.80 10.89
C GLY A 1 7.47 -15.20 11.86
N TYR A 2 7.75 -13.92 11.73
CA TYR A 2 8.70 -13.21 12.59
C TYR A 2 8.27 -11.75 12.75
N ASN A 3 8.64 -11.12 13.87
CA ASN A 3 8.34 -9.75 14.19
C ASN A 3 9.64 -9.00 14.46
N PHE A 4 10.06 -8.19 13.50
CA PHE A 4 11.28 -7.37 13.58
C PHE A 4 11.07 -6.12 14.42
N LEU A 5 9.82 -5.69 14.61
CA LEU A 5 9.48 -4.49 15.35
C LEU A 5 9.34 -4.73 16.85
N GLY A 6 9.39 -5.97 17.34
CA GLY A 6 9.13 -6.28 18.74
C GLY A 6 7.82 -5.64 19.23
N GLU A 7 7.94 -4.79 20.27
CA GLU A 7 6.83 -4.01 20.83
C GLU A 7 6.71 -2.58 20.27
N SER A 8 7.46 -2.22 19.23
CA SER A 8 7.31 -0.94 18.53
C SER A 8 6.04 -0.94 17.68
N TYR A 9 5.39 0.21 17.58
CA TYR A 9 4.23 0.43 16.70
C TYR A 9 4.31 1.80 16.05
N HIS A 10 4.20 2.88 16.81
CA HIS A 10 4.46 4.21 16.28
C HIS A 10 5.97 4.39 16.06
N GLU A 11 6.36 4.83 14.87
CA GLU A 11 7.73 5.12 14.48
C GLU A 11 7.79 6.42 13.69
N GLN A 12 8.99 6.98 13.58
CA GLN A 12 9.22 8.11 12.70
C GLN A 12 9.14 7.67 11.23
N VAL A 13 8.65 8.55 10.34
CA VAL A 13 8.90 8.40 8.90
C VAL A 13 10.38 8.66 8.59
N GLU A 14 10.88 8.15 7.46
CA GLU A 14 12.31 8.20 7.11
C GLU A 14 12.82 9.64 7.00
N VAL A 15 12.02 10.55 6.44
CA VAL A 15 12.36 11.97 6.35
C VAL A 15 12.69 12.58 7.73
N THR A 16 11.94 12.19 8.76
CA THR A 16 12.17 12.65 10.15
C THR A 16 13.45 12.05 10.72
N ARG A 17 13.69 10.75 10.49
CA ARG A 17 14.91 10.05 10.95
C ARG A 17 16.17 10.65 10.32
N ILE A 18 16.14 10.90 9.00
CA ILE A 18 17.25 11.54 8.27
C ILE A 18 17.64 12.86 8.91
N VAL A 19 16.65 13.69 9.25
CA VAL A 19 16.90 14.99 9.88
C VAL A 19 17.36 14.84 11.33
N ALA A 20 16.67 14.02 12.13
CA ALA A 20 16.94 13.87 13.55
C ALA A 20 18.34 13.26 13.83
N LEU A 21 18.73 12.28 13.01
CA LEU A 21 19.98 11.53 13.17
C LEU A 21 21.09 11.97 12.20
N LYS A 22 20.80 12.93 11.30
CA LYS A 22 21.74 13.44 10.27
C LYS A 22 22.25 12.32 9.36
N LEU A 23 21.34 11.50 8.85
CA LEU A 23 21.67 10.37 7.99
C LEU A 23 22.01 10.81 6.57
N GLY A 24 22.89 10.07 5.91
CA GLY A 24 23.29 10.30 4.51
C GLY A 24 24.02 11.62 4.28
N ASP A 25 24.09 12.04 3.01
CA ASP A 25 24.83 13.24 2.61
C ASP A 25 24.06 14.55 2.84
N ALA A 26 24.74 15.69 2.62
CA ALA A 26 24.15 17.00 2.83
C ALA A 26 22.95 17.28 1.92
N ALA A 27 22.93 16.73 0.68
CA ALA A 27 21.84 16.95 -0.26
C ALA A 27 20.58 16.19 0.17
N LEU A 28 20.73 14.96 0.65
CA LEU A 28 19.66 14.16 1.23
C LEU A 28 19.06 14.85 2.47
N GLN A 29 19.92 15.31 3.38
CA GLN A 29 19.50 16.01 4.60
C GLN A 29 18.78 17.33 4.27
N GLU A 30 19.25 18.11 3.30
CA GLU A 30 18.60 19.34 2.87
C GLU A 30 17.22 19.07 2.26
N ARG A 31 17.10 18.05 1.40
CA ARG A 31 15.81 17.64 0.82
C ARG A 31 14.83 17.21 1.90
N ALA A 32 15.27 16.34 2.82
CA ALA A 32 14.45 15.85 3.91
C ALA A 32 14.02 16.98 4.86
N GLN A 33 14.91 17.92 5.17
CA GLN A 33 14.59 19.08 6.00
C GLN A 33 13.51 19.96 5.34
N LYS A 34 13.61 20.23 4.03
CA LYS A 34 12.60 21.03 3.30
C LYS A 34 11.23 20.37 3.29
N GLU A 35 11.18 19.06 3.19
CA GLU A 35 9.92 18.30 3.23
C GLU A 35 9.31 18.33 4.64
N LEU A 36 10.11 18.06 5.66
CA LEU A 36 9.67 18.07 7.06
C LEU A 36 9.18 19.46 7.52
N GLU A 37 9.84 20.53 7.07
CA GLU A 37 9.43 21.93 7.33
C GLU A 37 8.05 22.27 6.74
N LYS A 38 7.62 21.56 5.70
CA LYS A 38 6.28 21.71 5.11
C LYS A 38 5.27 20.75 5.76
N ALA A 39 5.68 19.50 5.95
CA ALA A 39 4.78 18.42 6.38
C ALA A 39 4.26 18.63 7.81
N LEU A 40 5.12 19.00 8.77
CA LEU A 40 4.69 19.10 10.17
C LEU A 40 3.69 20.25 10.42
N PRO A 41 3.92 21.49 9.94
CA PRO A 41 2.91 22.54 10.07
C PRO A 41 1.59 22.20 9.38
N LYS A 42 1.66 21.53 8.22
CA LYS A 42 0.48 21.09 7.48
C LYS A 42 -0.32 20.03 8.26
N ALA A 43 0.36 19.01 8.82
CA ALA A 43 -0.27 18.00 9.66
C ALA A 43 -0.95 18.61 10.89
N LEU A 44 -0.29 19.57 11.56
CA LEU A 44 -0.88 20.29 12.70
C LEU A 44 -2.11 21.12 12.29
N GLN A 45 -2.04 21.82 11.16
CA GLN A 45 -3.16 22.59 10.62
C GLN A 45 -4.34 21.68 10.27
N ASP A 46 -4.10 20.57 9.59
CA ASP A 46 -5.15 19.64 9.17
C ASP A 46 -5.77 18.95 10.38
N ARG A 47 -4.97 18.54 11.37
CA ARG A 47 -5.47 18.03 12.66
C ARG A 47 -6.43 19.01 13.31
N ASP A 48 -6.05 20.28 13.41
CA ASP A 48 -6.86 21.30 14.09
C ASP A 48 -8.12 21.62 13.28
N GLN A 49 -8.05 21.64 11.95
CA GLN A 49 -9.21 21.76 11.07
C GLN A 49 -10.20 20.60 11.25
N TYR A 50 -9.73 19.36 11.23
CA TYR A 50 -10.58 18.18 11.44
C TYR A 50 -11.23 18.19 12.84
N ARG A 51 -10.49 18.60 13.88
CA ARG A 51 -11.04 18.75 15.25
C ARG A 51 -12.16 19.79 15.32
N GLN A 52 -12.00 20.92 14.62
CA GLN A 52 -13.03 21.95 14.56
C GLN A 52 -14.29 21.47 13.85
N ILE A 53 -14.13 20.77 12.71
CA ILE A 53 -15.26 20.20 11.98
C ILE A 53 -15.95 19.13 12.83
N LEU A 54 -15.18 18.21 13.44
CA LEU A 54 -15.72 17.16 14.31
C LEU A 54 -16.59 17.75 15.43
N LEU A 55 -16.07 18.74 16.18
CA LEU A 55 -16.81 19.39 17.24
C LEU A 55 -18.08 20.09 16.72
N ALA A 56 -18.00 20.74 15.56
CA ALA A 56 -19.16 21.39 14.95
C ALA A 56 -20.25 20.37 14.56
N VAL A 57 -19.87 19.22 14.01
CA VAL A 57 -20.81 18.15 13.63
C VAL A 57 -21.40 17.47 14.86
N GLU A 58 -20.60 17.14 15.88
CA GLU A 58 -21.07 16.54 17.13
C GLU A 58 -22.09 17.43 17.84
N THR A 59 -21.77 18.73 17.96
CA THR A 59 -22.67 19.69 18.62
C THR A 59 -23.90 20.02 17.78
N ALA A 60 -23.83 19.90 16.46
CA ALA A 60 -24.99 20.01 15.58
C ALA A 60 -25.91 18.79 15.68
N ASP A 61 -25.33 17.58 15.63
CA ASP A 61 -26.03 16.30 15.73
C ASP A 61 -26.80 16.21 17.06
N ALA A 62 -26.14 16.50 18.19
CA ALA A 62 -26.77 16.48 19.50
C ALA A 62 -27.99 17.42 19.62
N ASP A 63 -27.86 18.65 19.13
CA ASP A 63 -28.93 19.65 19.19
C ASP A 63 -30.08 19.32 18.24
N VAL A 64 -29.78 18.82 17.04
CA VAL A 64 -30.80 18.45 16.05
C VAL A 64 -31.56 17.20 16.49
N LYS A 65 -30.91 16.17 17.05
CA LYS A 65 -31.60 15.03 17.67
C LYS A 65 -32.59 15.47 18.72
N LYS A 66 -32.17 16.39 19.60
CA LYS A 66 -33.02 16.95 20.64
C LYS A 66 -34.19 17.76 20.06
N ALA A 67 -33.95 18.55 19.02
CA ALA A 67 -34.99 19.36 18.38
C ALA A 67 -36.01 18.52 17.60
N LEU A 68 -35.56 17.45 16.94
CA LEU A 68 -36.42 16.50 16.22
C LEU A 68 -37.13 15.52 17.16
N GLY A 69 -36.62 15.34 18.39
CA GLY A 69 -37.07 14.29 19.31
C GLY A 69 -36.77 12.88 18.78
N LYS A 70 -35.69 12.72 18.01
CA LYS A 70 -35.29 11.47 17.37
C LYS A 70 -33.81 11.18 17.60
N ASP A 71 -33.49 9.93 17.94
CA ASP A 71 -32.10 9.45 18.01
C ASP A 71 -31.47 9.16 16.63
N ARG A 72 -32.31 9.02 15.60
CA ARG A 72 -31.91 8.82 14.20
C ARG A 72 -32.75 9.69 13.29
N TYR A 73 -32.10 10.31 12.32
CA TYR A 73 -32.72 11.16 11.32
C TYR A 73 -31.95 11.04 10.01
N TYR A 74 -32.62 11.40 8.92
CA TYR A 74 -32.08 11.37 7.56
C TYR A 74 -32.09 12.77 6.95
N LEU A 75 -31.47 12.95 5.79
CA LEU A 75 -31.44 14.22 5.09
C LEU A 75 -32.85 14.83 4.91
N ALA A 76 -33.85 14.01 4.58
CA ALA A 76 -35.23 14.45 4.42
C ALA A 76 -35.85 15.03 5.71
N ASP A 77 -35.46 14.51 6.89
CA ASP A 77 -35.88 15.10 8.17
C ASP A 77 -35.30 16.51 8.35
N LEU A 78 -34.05 16.72 7.93
CA LEU A 78 -33.40 18.03 7.99
C LEU A 78 -33.98 19.02 6.97
N GLU A 79 -34.40 18.54 5.81
CA GLU A 79 -34.99 19.35 4.74
C GLU A 79 -36.38 19.85 5.09
N SER A 80 -37.17 19.03 5.78
CA SER A 80 -38.54 19.36 6.18
C SER A 80 -38.65 20.05 7.55
N PHE A 81 -37.57 20.11 8.33
CA PHE A 81 -37.61 20.70 9.66
C PHE A 81 -37.52 22.23 9.63
N GLU A 82 -38.58 22.89 10.11
CA GLU A 82 -38.66 24.34 10.25
C GLU A 82 -38.38 24.79 11.69
N THR A 83 -37.58 25.85 11.85
CA THR A 83 -37.28 26.44 13.16
C THR A 83 -36.99 27.93 13.03
N ASN A 84 -37.37 28.70 14.06
CA ASN A 84 -37.07 30.14 14.14
C ASN A 84 -35.72 30.43 14.82
N SER A 85 -35.03 29.41 15.33
CA SER A 85 -33.71 29.57 15.94
C SER A 85 -32.62 29.65 14.87
N ILE A 86 -32.02 30.84 14.72
CA ILE A 86 -30.90 31.08 13.78
C ILE A 86 -29.76 30.08 14.03
N MET A 87 -29.44 29.83 15.30
CA MET A 87 -28.38 28.88 15.67
C MET A 87 -28.71 27.45 15.21
N LEU A 88 -29.97 27.02 15.34
CA LEU A 88 -30.38 25.69 14.92
C LEU A 88 -30.44 25.57 13.39
N GLN A 89 -30.84 26.63 12.68
CA GLN A 89 -30.78 26.68 11.21
C GLN A 89 -29.34 26.51 10.71
N GLN A 90 -28.37 27.17 11.33
CA GLN A 90 -26.95 27.02 10.98
C GLN A 90 -26.46 25.58 11.20
N LYS A 91 -26.80 24.96 12.35
CA LYS A 91 -26.46 23.56 12.66
C LYS A 91 -27.07 22.57 11.67
N ILE A 92 -28.32 22.78 11.26
CA ILE A 92 -28.97 22.00 10.21
C ILE A 92 -28.23 22.15 8.88
N GLY A 93 -27.80 23.36 8.52
CA GLY A 93 -26.99 23.61 7.33
C GLY A 93 -25.68 22.81 7.33
N VAL A 94 -24.96 22.81 8.46
CA VAL A 94 -23.74 22.00 8.63
C VAL A 94 -24.04 20.52 8.39
N LEU A 95 -25.08 19.96 9.03
CA LEU A 95 -25.41 18.54 8.89
C LEU A 95 -25.88 18.17 7.48
N LYS A 96 -26.64 19.04 6.80
CA LYS A 96 -27.01 18.85 5.39
C LYS A 96 -25.79 18.76 4.49
N GLN A 97 -24.79 19.61 4.72
CA GLN A 97 -23.52 19.52 4.01
C GLN A 97 -22.80 18.20 4.33
N MET A 98 -22.87 17.71 5.56
CA MET A 98 -22.23 16.43 5.92
C MET A 98 -22.82 15.22 5.19
N PHE A 99 -24.11 15.25 4.84
CA PHE A 99 -24.75 14.20 4.02
C PHE A 99 -24.24 14.15 2.56
N SER A 100 -23.46 15.12 2.09
CA SER A 100 -22.78 14.99 0.79
C SER A 100 -21.49 14.18 0.85
N PHE A 101 -20.97 13.89 2.05
CA PHE A 101 -19.73 13.14 2.25
C PHE A 101 -19.99 11.67 2.61
N ALA A 102 -21.07 11.39 3.36
CA ALA A 102 -21.46 10.03 3.68
C ALA A 102 -22.98 9.90 3.88
N ASP A 103 -23.46 8.66 3.86
CA ASP A 103 -24.89 8.34 3.95
C ASP A 103 -25.51 8.62 5.33
N SER A 104 -24.67 8.81 6.36
CA SER A 104 -25.15 9.04 7.73
C SER A 104 -24.17 9.86 8.57
N ILE A 105 -24.71 10.67 9.49
CA ILE A 105 -23.91 11.46 10.43
C ILE A 105 -22.99 10.59 11.31
N PRO A 106 -23.40 9.41 11.83
CA PRO A 106 -22.47 8.52 12.52
C PRO A 106 -21.27 8.10 11.68
N GLN A 107 -21.46 7.88 10.37
CA GLN A 107 -20.35 7.57 9.46
C GLN A 107 -19.43 8.77 9.27
N VAL A 108 -19.99 9.97 9.06
CA VAL A 108 -19.21 11.21 8.99
C VAL A 108 -18.37 11.43 10.25
N LEU A 109 -18.96 11.23 11.43
CA LEU A 109 -18.23 11.36 12.71
C LEU A 109 -17.10 10.34 12.82
N LYS A 110 -17.32 9.09 12.37
CA LYS A 110 -16.28 8.05 12.33
C LYS A 110 -15.12 8.47 11.42
N GLU A 111 -15.41 8.96 10.22
CA GLU A 111 -14.40 9.41 9.24
C GLU A 111 -13.64 10.65 9.73
N LEU A 112 -14.33 11.63 10.29
CA LEU A 112 -13.69 12.81 10.89
C LEU A 112 -12.77 12.43 12.04
N ASN A 113 -13.21 11.53 12.92
CA ASN A 113 -12.39 11.05 14.02
C ASN A 113 -11.17 10.25 13.54
N ALA A 114 -11.31 9.46 12.47
CA ALA A 114 -10.18 8.80 11.82
C ALA A 114 -9.18 9.82 11.28
N GLY A 115 -9.66 10.90 10.64
CA GLY A 115 -8.81 12.01 10.20
C GLY A 115 -8.08 12.72 11.34
N VAL A 116 -8.77 13.03 12.45
CA VAL A 116 -8.14 13.59 13.66
C VAL A 116 -7.05 12.67 14.19
N THR A 117 -7.31 11.36 14.24
CA THR A 117 -6.36 10.35 14.71
C THR A 117 -5.13 10.32 13.82
N HIS A 118 -5.33 10.19 12.50
CA HIS A 118 -4.27 10.16 11.50
C HIS A 118 -3.33 11.37 11.61
N PHE A 119 -3.88 12.60 11.58
CA PHE A 119 -3.03 13.79 11.64
C PHE A 119 -2.42 14.03 13.03
N SER A 120 -3.03 13.50 14.10
CA SER A 120 -2.41 13.52 15.42
C SER A 120 -1.21 12.58 15.47
N GLU A 121 -1.34 11.35 14.98
CA GLU A 121 -0.22 10.39 14.92
C GLU A 121 0.92 10.89 14.04
N LEU A 122 0.58 11.48 12.89
CA LEU A 122 1.53 12.09 11.98
C LEU A 122 2.36 13.18 12.67
N ALA A 123 1.70 14.09 13.40
CA ALA A 123 2.37 15.20 14.07
C ALA A 123 3.11 14.78 15.35
N ASP A 124 2.49 13.93 16.17
CA ASP A 124 2.96 13.61 17.52
C ASP A 124 4.03 12.52 17.52
N TYR A 125 4.02 11.62 16.52
CA TYR A 125 4.96 10.51 16.39
C TYR A 125 5.79 10.55 15.10
N ASN A 126 5.15 10.49 13.93
CA ASN A 126 5.85 10.23 12.67
C ASN A 126 6.79 11.38 12.24
N LEU A 127 6.32 12.62 12.37
CA LEU A 127 7.05 13.86 12.05
C LEU A 127 7.76 14.48 13.26
N ASN A 128 7.63 13.87 14.44
CA ASN A 128 8.21 14.39 15.67
C ASN A 128 9.67 13.93 15.82
N LYS A 129 10.61 14.85 15.59
CA LYS A 129 12.06 14.60 15.70
C LYS A 129 12.52 14.11 17.08
N ASN A 130 11.76 14.39 18.13
CA ASN A 130 12.09 14.01 19.50
C ASN A 130 11.47 12.67 19.93
N PHE A 131 10.58 12.11 19.11
CA PHE A 131 9.98 10.81 19.38
C PHE A 131 10.94 9.68 18.98
N ASN A 132 11.04 8.63 19.79
CA ASN A 132 11.85 7.46 19.50
C ASN A 132 11.03 6.19 19.76
N GLY A 133 10.30 5.75 18.75
CA GLY A 133 9.53 4.49 18.78
C GLY A 133 10.44 3.26 18.86
N ARG A 134 11.62 3.33 18.24
CA ARG A 134 12.53 2.19 18.10
C ARG A 134 13.17 1.72 19.39
N ALA A 135 13.28 2.59 20.40
CA ALA A 135 13.94 2.28 21.66
C ALA A 135 13.46 0.99 22.34
N VAL A 136 12.18 0.63 22.18
CA VAL A 136 11.61 -0.59 22.79
C VAL A 136 12.03 -1.89 22.11
N VAL A 137 12.58 -1.83 20.89
CA VAL A 137 13.08 -3.01 20.15
C VAL A 137 14.43 -3.45 20.69
N GLY A 138 15.24 -2.50 21.17
CA GLY A 138 16.52 -2.75 21.83
C GLY A 138 17.67 -3.05 20.89
N ASP A 139 17.55 -2.72 19.60
CA ASP A 139 18.58 -2.86 18.58
C ASP A 139 19.11 -1.50 18.08
N ASP A 140 20.20 -1.51 17.33
CA ASP A 140 20.64 -0.39 16.49
C ASP A 140 20.08 -0.57 15.06
N PRO A 141 19.05 0.21 14.65
CA PRO A 141 18.47 0.08 13.32
C PRO A 141 19.44 0.36 12.16
N TYR A 142 20.61 0.95 12.44
CA TYR A 142 21.64 1.31 11.46
C TYR A 142 22.90 0.43 11.55
N ASP A 143 22.83 -0.70 12.26
CA ASP A 143 23.82 -1.77 12.19
C ASP A 143 23.20 -3.05 11.59
N ILE A 144 23.46 -3.28 10.29
CA ILE A 144 22.98 -4.46 9.55
C ILE A 144 23.53 -5.79 10.10
N SER A 145 24.61 -5.76 10.90
CA SER A 145 25.18 -6.97 11.50
C SER A 145 24.42 -7.44 12.74
N GLU A 146 23.60 -6.57 13.33
CA GLU A 146 22.75 -6.93 14.45
C GLU A 146 21.49 -7.66 13.96
N VAL A 147 21.55 -8.99 13.97
CA VAL A 147 20.49 -9.88 13.45
C VAL A 147 19.61 -10.53 14.53
N ASN A 148 19.98 -10.38 15.80
CA ASN A 148 19.33 -11.06 16.93
C ASN A 148 18.42 -10.12 17.72
N TYR A 149 17.36 -9.62 17.08
CA TYR A 149 16.36 -8.73 17.68
C TYR A 149 14.94 -9.11 17.24
N GLY A 150 13.94 -8.49 17.85
CA GLY A 150 12.54 -8.82 17.60
C GLY A 150 12.08 -10.10 18.30
N ASN A 151 11.02 -10.72 17.79
CA ASN A 151 10.46 -11.95 18.37
C ASN A 151 9.68 -12.81 17.35
N GLY A 152 9.26 -14.01 17.77
CA GLY A 152 8.52 -14.96 16.93
C GLY A 152 7.01 -14.73 16.84
N ASP A 153 6.47 -13.61 17.33
CA ASP A 153 5.04 -13.31 17.31
C ASP A 153 4.70 -12.21 16.27
N PRO A 154 4.35 -12.57 15.02
CA PRO A 154 4.02 -11.63 13.97
C PRO A 154 2.58 -11.10 14.03
N LYS A 155 1.85 -11.35 15.13
CA LYS A 155 0.48 -10.86 15.26
C LYS A 155 0.44 -9.34 15.33
N ASN A 156 -0.63 -8.78 14.80
CA ASN A 156 -0.97 -7.39 15.02
C ASN A 156 -1.16 -7.14 16.52
N ARG A 157 -0.64 -6.03 17.03
CA ARG A 157 -0.77 -5.62 18.44
C ARG A 157 -1.99 -4.75 18.65
N LEU A 158 -2.38 -4.01 17.61
CA LEU A 158 -3.55 -3.15 17.60
C LEU A 158 -4.50 -3.50 16.44
N PRO A 159 -5.81 -3.23 16.55
CA PRO A 159 -6.75 -3.40 15.44
C PRO A 159 -6.37 -2.61 14.17
N GLU A 160 -5.74 -1.45 14.33
CA GLU A 160 -5.31 -0.54 13.27
C GLU A 160 -4.18 -1.15 12.40
N GLU A 161 -3.44 -2.13 12.92
CA GLU A 161 -2.48 -2.95 12.16
C GLU A 161 -3.19 -4.00 11.29
N SER A 162 -4.29 -3.63 10.65
CA SER A 162 -5.13 -4.53 9.86
C SER A 162 -4.60 -4.83 8.46
N HIS A 163 -3.76 -3.96 7.91
CA HIS A 163 -3.30 -4.00 6.51
C HIS A 163 -2.72 -5.36 6.11
N GLY A 164 -1.80 -5.91 6.91
CA GLY A 164 -1.21 -7.22 6.63
C GLY A 164 -2.23 -8.37 6.62
N THR A 165 -3.31 -8.26 7.41
CA THR A 165 -4.41 -9.26 7.39
C THR A 165 -5.21 -9.15 6.10
N HIS A 166 -5.50 -7.94 5.63
CA HIS A 166 -6.22 -7.68 4.38
C HIS A 166 -5.44 -8.21 3.17
N VAL A 167 -4.16 -7.87 3.10
CA VAL A 167 -3.22 -8.36 2.08
C VAL A 167 -3.11 -9.88 2.08
N ALA A 168 -2.95 -10.51 3.25
CA ALA A 168 -2.86 -11.96 3.36
C ALA A 168 -4.15 -12.67 2.91
N GLY A 169 -5.31 -12.08 3.17
CA GLY A 169 -6.61 -12.57 2.72
C GLY A 169 -6.74 -12.63 1.20
N ILE A 170 -6.29 -11.58 0.50
CA ILE A 170 -6.32 -11.52 -0.97
C ILE A 170 -5.53 -12.69 -1.57
N ILE A 171 -4.36 -13.00 -0.99
CA ILE A 171 -3.52 -14.11 -1.44
C ILE A 171 -4.17 -15.46 -1.12
N GLY A 172 -4.53 -15.68 0.14
CA GLY A 172 -4.66 -17.02 0.71
C GLY A 172 -5.83 -17.23 1.67
N ALA A 173 -6.85 -16.37 1.69
CA ALA A 173 -8.08 -16.65 2.44
C ALA A 173 -8.64 -18.03 2.07
N GLN A 174 -9.06 -18.78 3.09
CA GLN A 174 -9.49 -20.17 2.94
C GLN A 174 -10.65 -20.25 1.96
N ARG A 175 -10.45 -21.04 0.89
CA ARG A 175 -11.47 -21.18 -0.14
C ARG A 175 -12.59 -22.13 0.28
N ASN A 176 -13.80 -21.88 -0.19
CA ASN A 176 -14.97 -22.76 -0.11
C ASN A 176 -15.42 -23.12 1.32
N ASN A 177 -15.21 -22.24 2.31
CA ASN A 177 -15.67 -22.44 3.68
C ASN A 177 -17.02 -21.76 4.00
N GLY A 178 -17.62 -21.08 3.02
CA GLY A 178 -18.91 -20.38 3.17
C GLY A 178 -18.83 -19.04 3.90
N LEU A 179 -17.64 -18.50 4.15
CA LEU A 179 -17.42 -17.23 4.85
C LEU A 179 -16.60 -16.27 3.98
N GLY A 180 -16.96 -14.98 4.00
CA GLY A 180 -16.14 -13.91 3.40
C GLY A 180 -15.73 -14.15 1.95
N ILE A 181 -14.41 -14.23 1.72
CA ILE A 181 -13.80 -14.30 0.39
C ILE A 181 -13.00 -15.58 0.15
N ASN A 182 -12.78 -15.89 -1.12
CA ASN A 182 -11.82 -16.90 -1.55
C ASN A 182 -10.50 -16.20 -1.94
N GLY A 183 -9.40 -16.53 -1.26
CA GLY A 183 -8.08 -16.03 -1.65
C GLY A 183 -7.67 -16.52 -3.04
N ALA A 184 -6.82 -15.77 -3.73
CA ALA A 184 -6.40 -16.04 -5.10
C ALA A 184 -5.72 -17.41 -5.29
N ALA A 185 -5.04 -17.94 -4.26
CA ALA A 185 -4.38 -19.25 -4.29
C ALA A 185 -4.56 -20.04 -2.97
N GLN A 186 -4.33 -21.35 -3.03
CA GLN A 186 -4.24 -22.20 -1.83
C GLN A 186 -2.77 -22.30 -1.41
N VAL A 187 -2.38 -21.51 -0.41
CA VAL A 187 -0.97 -21.36 0.01
C VAL A 187 -0.83 -21.38 1.53
N LYS A 188 0.41 -21.53 2.00
CA LYS A 188 0.78 -21.20 3.38
C LYS A 188 1.36 -19.78 3.42
N ILE A 189 0.94 -18.99 4.40
CA ILE A 189 1.41 -17.61 4.58
C ILE A 189 2.48 -17.55 5.67
N MET A 190 3.62 -16.94 5.35
CA MET A 190 4.65 -16.57 6.32
C MET A 190 4.53 -15.08 6.61
N ALA A 191 3.90 -14.71 7.73
CA ALA A 191 3.78 -13.31 8.14
C ALA A 191 5.12 -12.81 8.71
N LEU A 192 5.64 -11.71 8.14
CA LEU A 192 6.78 -10.97 8.67
C LEU A 192 6.32 -9.54 9.00
N ARG A 193 6.40 -9.17 10.28
CA ARG A 193 6.03 -7.83 10.76
C ARG A 193 7.29 -6.96 10.80
N ALA A 194 7.39 -6.05 9.83
CA ALA A 194 8.55 -5.16 9.64
C ALA A 194 8.17 -3.70 9.32
N VAL A 195 6.88 -3.42 9.10
CA VAL A 195 6.37 -2.09 8.76
C VAL A 195 5.57 -1.55 9.96
N PRO A 196 6.03 -0.45 10.60
CA PRO A 196 5.35 0.18 11.73
C PRO A 196 4.24 1.13 11.27
N ASN A 197 3.59 1.83 12.20
CA ASN A 197 2.92 3.10 11.91
C ASN A 197 4.01 4.19 11.76
N GLY A 198 4.46 4.37 10.52
CA GLY A 198 5.63 5.13 10.13
C GLY A 198 6.29 4.43 8.93
N ASP A 199 7.54 4.78 8.64
CA ASP A 199 8.28 4.10 7.56
C ASP A 199 9.08 2.92 8.11
N GLU A 200 9.16 1.86 7.33
CA GLU A 200 10.03 0.72 7.62
C GLU A 200 11.52 1.11 7.63
N TYR A 201 12.32 0.34 8.37
CA TYR A 201 13.78 0.48 8.38
C TYR A 201 14.39 -0.37 7.26
N ASP A 202 15.38 0.15 6.54
CA ASP A 202 16.08 -0.60 5.47
C ASP A 202 16.67 -1.92 6.00
N LYS A 203 17.17 -1.91 7.24
CA LYS A 203 17.64 -3.11 7.95
C LYS A 203 16.56 -4.17 8.10
N ASP A 204 15.38 -3.79 8.63
CA ASP A 204 14.28 -4.71 8.87
C ASP A 204 13.78 -5.33 7.56
N ILE A 205 13.74 -4.56 6.48
CA ILE A 205 13.35 -5.07 5.15
C ILE A 205 14.41 -6.00 4.58
N ALA A 206 15.68 -5.62 4.62
CA ALA A 206 16.77 -6.46 4.13
C ALA A 206 16.81 -7.81 4.86
N LEU A 207 16.72 -7.78 6.20
CA LEU A 207 16.69 -8.99 7.02
C LEU A 207 15.38 -9.77 6.87
N GLY A 208 14.24 -9.09 6.68
CA GLY A 208 12.96 -9.73 6.39
C GLY A 208 12.97 -10.50 5.07
N ILE A 209 13.52 -9.93 3.99
CA ILE A 209 13.68 -10.61 2.70
C ILE A 209 14.57 -11.85 2.84
N ARG A 210 15.70 -11.73 3.56
CA ARG A 210 16.60 -12.85 3.84
C ARG A 210 15.91 -13.93 4.67
N TYR A 211 15.22 -13.55 5.75
CA TYR A 211 14.47 -14.47 6.60
C TYR A 211 13.43 -15.24 5.78
N ALA A 212 12.62 -14.56 4.97
CA ALA A 212 11.62 -15.21 4.13
C ALA A 212 12.26 -16.23 3.18
N THR A 213 13.35 -15.83 2.52
CA THR A 213 14.09 -16.65 1.57
C THR A 213 14.67 -17.89 2.25
N ASP A 214 15.34 -17.73 3.38
CA ASP A 214 15.99 -18.81 4.13
C ASP A 214 14.98 -19.76 4.79
N ASN A 215 13.77 -19.28 5.08
CA ASN A 215 12.68 -20.08 5.63
C ASN A 215 11.73 -20.65 4.56
N GLY A 216 12.17 -20.66 3.29
CA GLY A 216 11.51 -21.41 2.21
C GLY A 216 10.33 -20.69 1.54
N ALA A 217 10.21 -19.37 1.69
CA ALA A 217 9.28 -18.60 0.88
C ALA A 217 9.68 -18.67 -0.60
N LYS A 218 8.71 -18.90 -1.49
CA LYS A 218 8.89 -18.80 -2.95
C LYS A 218 8.50 -17.43 -3.50
N ILE A 219 7.56 -16.77 -2.82
CA ILE A 219 7.05 -15.46 -3.19
C ILE A 219 7.04 -14.60 -1.93
N ILE A 220 7.58 -13.39 -2.03
CA ILE A 220 7.50 -12.33 -1.02
C ILE A 220 6.58 -11.25 -1.58
N ASN A 221 5.48 -10.97 -0.87
CA ASN A 221 4.62 -9.82 -1.18
C ASN A 221 5.04 -8.63 -0.31
N ALA A 222 5.50 -7.56 -0.93
CA ALA A 222 5.91 -6.30 -0.32
C ALA A 222 4.88 -5.21 -0.65
N SER A 223 3.83 -5.12 0.18
CA SER A 223 2.80 -4.08 0.08
C SER A 223 3.14 -2.89 0.97
N PHE A 224 4.31 -2.29 0.76
CA PHE A 224 4.81 -1.11 1.47
C PHE A 224 5.77 -0.35 0.56
N GLY A 225 6.06 0.90 0.90
CA GLY A 225 7.14 1.63 0.28
C GLY A 225 7.31 3.03 0.85
N LYS A 226 8.44 3.64 0.52
CA LYS A 226 8.84 4.96 1.01
C LYS A 226 9.70 5.71 0.01
N SER A 227 9.77 7.04 0.13
CA SER A 227 10.52 7.90 -0.80
C SER A 227 12.01 8.06 -0.45
N TYR A 228 12.44 7.56 0.70
CA TYR A 228 13.80 7.71 1.20
C TYR A 228 14.33 6.36 1.70
N SER A 229 15.56 6.02 1.34
CA SER A 229 16.21 4.77 1.77
C SER A 229 17.71 5.04 1.94
N PRO A 230 18.15 5.55 3.11
CA PRO A 230 19.55 5.93 3.33
C PRO A 230 20.53 4.75 3.28
N ASN A 231 20.06 3.52 3.49
CA ASN A 231 20.86 2.29 3.41
C ASN A 231 20.28 1.31 2.37
N VAL A 232 19.85 1.85 1.23
CA VAL A 232 19.23 1.11 0.12
C VAL A 232 20.07 -0.07 -0.35
N GLU A 233 21.40 0.00 -0.24
CA GLU A 233 22.32 -1.06 -0.63
C GLU A 233 22.08 -2.38 0.13
N TRP A 234 21.64 -2.32 1.40
CA TRP A 234 21.29 -3.52 2.17
C TRP A 234 20.08 -4.24 1.58
N VAL A 235 19.08 -3.46 1.15
CA VAL A 235 17.87 -3.98 0.53
C VAL A 235 18.16 -4.52 -0.86
N TYR A 236 18.99 -3.82 -1.65
CA TYR A 236 19.47 -4.31 -2.94
C TYR A 236 20.22 -5.64 -2.83
N ASP A 237 21.09 -5.80 -1.83
CA ASP A 237 21.79 -7.06 -1.60
C ASP A 237 20.85 -8.18 -1.15
N ALA A 238 19.80 -7.86 -0.40
CA ALA A 238 18.76 -8.82 -0.04
C ALA A 238 17.90 -9.24 -1.25
N ILE A 239 17.56 -8.30 -2.15
CA ILE A 239 16.85 -8.59 -3.42
C ILE A 239 17.69 -9.52 -4.30
N LYS A 240 18.98 -9.20 -4.50
CA LYS A 240 19.93 -10.05 -5.23
C LYS A 240 20.07 -11.43 -4.59
N TYR A 241 20.08 -11.49 -3.26
CA TYR A 241 20.11 -12.76 -2.54
C TYR A 241 18.85 -13.60 -2.80
N ALA A 242 17.66 -13.02 -2.69
CA ALA A 242 16.39 -13.67 -3.02
C ALA A 242 16.37 -14.17 -4.47
N ALA A 243 16.89 -13.39 -5.42
CA ALA A 243 17.03 -13.79 -6.82
C ALA A 243 17.91 -15.03 -6.97
N SER A 244 19.06 -15.08 -6.28
CA SER A 244 19.98 -16.23 -6.29
C SER A 244 19.38 -17.53 -5.71
N LYS A 245 18.22 -17.43 -5.05
CA LYS A 245 17.49 -18.53 -4.41
C LYS A 245 16.15 -18.84 -5.09
N ASP A 246 15.91 -18.28 -6.28
CA ASP A 246 14.64 -18.40 -7.00
C ASP A 246 13.43 -17.99 -6.14
N VAL A 247 13.52 -16.84 -5.50
CA VAL A 247 12.41 -16.21 -4.77
C VAL A 247 11.92 -15.00 -5.56
N LEU A 248 10.63 -14.98 -5.87
CA LEU A 248 9.97 -13.86 -6.54
C LEU A 248 9.53 -12.83 -5.50
N ILE A 249 9.85 -11.56 -5.73
CA ILE A 249 9.36 -10.44 -4.92
C ILE A 249 8.29 -9.72 -5.75
N ILE A 250 7.16 -9.44 -5.13
CA ILE A 250 6.05 -8.70 -5.75
C ILE A 250 5.81 -7.47 -4.90
N HIS A 251 5.99 -6.31 -5.51
CA HIS A 251 6.01 -5.02 -4.81
C HIS A 251 4.87 -4.12 -5.29
N ALA A 252 4.28 -3.39 -4.37
CA ALA A 252 3.25 -2.41 -4.66
C ALA A 252 3.88 -1.10 -5.19
N ALA A 253 3.35 -0.55 -6.30
CA ALA A 253 3.95 0.63 -6.93
C ALA A 253 3.88 1.92 -6.09
N GLY A 254 3.02 1.99 -5.07
CA GLY A 254 2.73 3.20 -4.28
C GLY A 254 1.45 3.91 -4.72
N ASN A 255 0.99 4.87 -3.93
CA ASN A 255 -0.37 5.41 -3.99
C ASN A 255 -0.42 6.95 -4.14
N GLU A 256 0.61 7.54 -4.73
CA GLU A 256 0.77 9.00 -4.85
C GLU A 256 0.25 9.55 -6.19
N GLY A 257 -0.14 8.68 -7.13
CA GLY A 257 -0.48 9.07 -8.50
C GLY A 257 0.74 9.50 -9.32
N ASP A 258 1.94 9.16 -8.88
CA ASP A 258 3.20 9.66 -9.40
C ASP A 258 3.78 8.79 -10.53
N ASP A 259 4.54 9.45 -11.41
CA ASP A 259 5.44 8.79 -12.35
C ASP A 259 6.73 8.40 -11.64
N LEU A 260 6.92 7.10 -11.39
CA LEU A 260 8.11 6.54 -10.75
C LEU A 260 9.37 6.66 -11.61
N ASP A 261 9.22 6.94 -12.92
CA ASP A 261 10.36 7.18 -13.80
C ASP A 261 10.88 8.62 -13.62
N HIS A 262 10.17 9.48 -12.91
CA HIS A 262 10.64 10.82 -12.59
C HIS A 262 11.55 10.79 -11.34
N PRO A 263 12.76 11.38 -11.39
CA PRO A 263 13.75 11.26 -10.29
C PRO A 263 13.34 11.92 -8.96
N SER A 264 12.25 12.71 -8.95
CA SER A 264 11.67 13.27 -7.71
C SER A 264 10.66 12.35 -7.03
N HIS A 265 10.24 11.25 -7.66
CA HIS A 265 9.26 10.32 -7.11
C HIS A 265 9.86 8.91 -6.93
N PRO A 266 11.01 8.78 -6.25
CA PRO A 266 11.52 7.44 -5.96
C PRO A 266 10.54 6.72 -5.04
N ASN A 267 10.37 5.42 -5.29
CA ASN A 267 9.68 4.52 -4.38
C ASN A 267 10.62 3.34 -4.07
N PHE A 268 10.82 3.06 -2.79
CA PHE A 268 11.68 1.96 -2.32
C PHE A 268 10.85 0.92 -1.56
N PRO A 269 11.24 -0.38 -1.59
CA PRO A 269 12.32 -0.94 -2.40
C PRO A 269 12.03 -0.86 -3.90
N ASN A 270 13.08 -0.70 -4.69
CA ASN A 270 13.05 -0.87 -6.14
C ASN A 270 14.19 -1.79 -6.55
N ASP A 271 14.19 -2.25 -7.79
CA ASP A 271 15.25 -3.07 -8.36
C ASP A 271 16.08 -2.30 -9.38
N GLN A 272 16.08 -0.96 -9.36
CA GLN A 272 16.78 -0.13 -10.34
C GLN A 272 17.51 1.04 -9.67
N ILE A 273 18.64 1.43 -10.27
CA ILE A 273 19.41 2.59 -9.85
C ILE A 273 19.31 3.65 -10.95
N ASN A 274 18.68 4.79 -10.64
CA ASN A 274 18.49 5.92 -11.57
C ASN A 274 17.85 5.52 -12.91
N ASN A 275 16.76 4.72 -12.88
CA ASN A 275 16.12 4.14 -14.07
C ASN A 275 17.07 3.33 -14.97
N GLY A 276 18.17 2.83 -14.40
CA GLY A 276 19.09 1.93 -15.07
C GLY A 276 18.53 0.51 -15.19
N PRO A 277 19.32 -0.44 -15.72
CA PRO A 277 18.93 -1.83 -15.78
C PRO A 277 18.56 -2.40 -14.40
N GLU A 278 17.62 -3.34 -14.38
CA GLU A 278 17.27 -4.08 -13.16
C GLU A 278 18.51 -4.74 -12.55
N ILE A 279 18.71 -4.55 -11.24
CA ILE A 279 19.77 -5.21 -10.47
C ILE A 279 19.48 -6.69 -10.25
N ALA A 280 18.21 -7.10 -10.40
CA ALA A 280 17.75 -8.46 -10.27
C ALA A 280 16.48 -8.70 -11.10
N ASN A 281 16.33 -9.90 -11.66
CA ASN A 281 15.21 -10.25 -12.56
C ASN A 281 14.01 -10.89 -11.83
N ASN A 282 13.90 -10.68 -10.52
CA ASN A 282 12.94 -11.36 -9.64
C ASN A 282 12.00 -10.39 -8.88
N VAL A 283 11.98 -9.10 -9.20
CA VAL A 283 11.04 -8.14 -8.60
C VAL A 283 9.94 -7.84 -9.62
N LEU A 284 8.67 -7.91 -9.23
CA LEU A 284 7.52 -7.53 -10.06
C LEU A 284 6.78 -6.36 -9.39
N THR A 285 6.87 -5.16 -9.96
CA THR A 285 6.20 -3.96 -9.43
C THR A 285 4.80 -3.80 -10.02
N VAL A 286 3.80 -3.64 -9.15
CA VAL A 286 2.37 -3.75 -9.53
C VAL A 286 1.62 -2.46 -9.24
N GLY A 287 1.08 -1.84 -10.30
CA GLY A 287 0.12 -0.74 -10.23
C GLY A 287 -1.33 -1.21 -10.01
N ALA A 288 -2.22 -0.29 -9.65
CA ALA A 288 -3.60 -0.57 -9.28
C ALA A 288 -4.62 -0.22 -10.38
N LEU A 289 -5.59 -1.11 -10.56
CA LEU A 289 -6.77 -0.92 -11.41
C LEU A 289 -8.02 -0.74 -10.56
N THR A 290 -9.00 -0.03 -11.11
CA THR A 290 -10.37 0.02 -10.57
C THR A 290 -11.21 -1.13 -11.14
N SER A 291 -12.47 -1.23 -10.72
CA SER A 291 -13.46 -2.13 -11.34
C SER A 291 -14.06 -1.58 -12.64
N GLU A 292 -13.75 -0.34 -13.03
CA GLU A 292 -14.34 0.31 -14.19
C GLU A 292 -13.59 -0.05 -15.47
N LEU A 293 -14.33 -0.37 -16.53
CA LEU A 293 -13.77 -0.48 -17.88
C LEU A 293 -13.99 0.85 -18.60
N GLY A 294 -12.90 1.54 -18.93
CA GLY A 294 -12.98 2.84 -19.58
C GLY A 294 -11.76 3.71 -19.25
N GLU A 295 -11.99 5.01 -19.23
CA GLU A 295 -10.95 5.99 -18.94
C GLU A 295 -10.45 5.91 -17.48
N ASN A 296 -11.30 5.49 -16.54
CA ASN A 296 -10.98 5.29 -15.12
C ASN A 296 -10.43 3.89 -14.79
N LEU A 297 -9.97 3.14 -15.80
CA LEU A 297 -9.47 1.78 -15.60
C LEU A 297 -8.28 1.72 -14.62
N VAL A 298 -7.40 2.72 -14.66
CA VAL A 298 -6.29 2.87 -13.73
C VAL A 298 -6.77 3.71 -12.54
N ALA A 299 -6.46 3.26 -11.33
CA ALA A 299 -6.79 4.03 -10.14
C ALA A 299 -5.99 5.34 -10.13
N ASP A 300 -6.64 6.45 -9.78
CA ASP A 300 -6.06 7.79 -9.75
C ASP A 300 -4.87 7.91 -8.78
N PHE A 301 -4.90 7.15 -7.69
CA PHE A 301 -3.78 7.05 -6.75
C PHE A 301 -2.64 6.16 -7.25
N SER A 302 -2.83 5.32 -8.28
CA SER A 302 -1.78 4.36 -8.66
C SER A 302 -0.56 5.08 -9.19
N ASN A 303 0.59 4.84 -8.58
CA ASN A 303 1.84 5.15 -9.24
C ASN A 303 1.98 4.33 -10.52
N TYR A 304 2.68 4.91 -11.48
CA TYR A 304 2.90 4.35 -12.81
C TYR A 304 4.33 4.63 -13.27
N GLY A 305 4.74 4.03 -14.38
CA GLY A 305 6.08 4.26 -14.94
C GLY A 305 6.37 3.26 -16.04
N LYS A 306 6.88 3.74 -17.18
CA LYS A 306 7.25 2.89 -18.32
C LYS A 306 8.47 2.02 -18.01
N ILE A 307 9.27 2.43 -17.04
CA ILE A 307 10.51 1.77 -16.62
C ILE A 307 10.31 1.04 -15.28
N ASN A 308 9.63 1.65 -14.30
CA ASN A 308 9.60 1.16 -12.92
C ASN A 308 8.31 0.42 -12.50
N VAL A 309 7.26 0.39 -13.32
CA VAL A 309 6.04 -0.39 -13.07
C VAL A 309 5.86 -1.48 -14.12
N ASP A 310 5.76 -2.74 -13.70
CA ASP A 310 5.79 -3.87 -14.63
C ASP A 310 4.43 -4.17 -15.24
N VAL A 311 3.40 -4.21 -14.38
CA VAL A 311 2.04 -4.68 -14.69
C VAL A 311 1.03 -3.96 -13.80
N PHE A 312 -0.23 -4.07 -14.17
CA PHE A 312 -1.35 -3.63 -13.32
C PHE A 312 -2.19 -4.82 -12.85
N ALA A 313 -2.81 -4.69 -11.67
CA ALA A 313 -3.79 -5.64 -11.14
C ALA A 313 -4.90 -4.90 -10.36
N PRO A 314 -6.07 -5.53 -10.12
CA PRO A 314 -7.14 -4.91 -9.34
C PRO A 314 -6.68 -4.47 -7.95
N GLY A 315 -6.84 -3.19 -7.64
CA GLY A 315 -6.43 -2.58 -6.37
C GLY A 315 -7.42 -1.55 -5.82
N GLY A 316 -8.42 -1.13 -6.59
CA GLY A 316 -9.52 -0.30 -6.11
C GLY A 316 -10.68 -1.13 -5.55
N ALA A 317 -11.22 -0.70 -4.41
CA ALA A 317 -12.34 -1.30 -3.68
C ALA A 317 -12.23 -2.83 -3.54
N ILE A 318 -11.12 -3.31 -2.98
CA ILE A 318 -10.90 -4.75 -2.79
C ILE A 318 -11.43 -5.19 -1.43
N TYR A 319 -12.41 -6.09 -1.45
CA TYR A 319 -12.96 -6.71 -0.23
C TYR A 319 -12.07 -7.85 0.25
N SER A 320 -11.62 -7.82 1.51
CA SER A 320 -10.78 -8.88 2.08
C SER A 320 -10.92 -9.00 3.60
N THR A 321 -10.19 -9.93 4.20
CA THR A 321 -10.18 -10.23 5.63
C THR A 321 -9.61 -9.10 6.47
N MET A 322 -10.21 -8.85 7.62
CA MET A 322 -9.73 -7.93 8.65
C MET A 322 -9.48 -8.68 9.96
N PRO A 323 -8.69 -8.12 10.90
CA PRO A 323 -8.53 -8.71 12.23
C PRO A 323 -9.87 -8.98 12.92
N GLY A 324 -9.89 -9.98 13.81
CA GLY A 324 -11.09 -10.33 14.58
C GLY A 324 -12.19 -11.05 13.78
N GLY A 325 -11.88 -11.57 12.60
CA GLY A 325 -12.85 -12.29 11.76
C GLY A 325 -13.81 -11.38 10.98
N ALA A 326 -13.47 -10.09 10.86
CA ALA A 326 -14.20 -9.12 10.07
C ALA A 326 -13.72 -9.11 8.60
N TYR A 327 -14.38 -8.29 7.77
CA TYR A 327 -14.06 -8.09 6.37
C TYR A 327 -14.39 -6.65 5.98
N ASP A 328 -13.57 -6.03 5.14
CA ASP A 328 -13.80 -4.66 4.68
C ASP A 328 -13.18 -4.40 3.29
N PHE A 329 -13.62 -3.32 2.65
CA PHE A 329 -13.03 -2.81 1.41
C PHE A 329 -11.79 -1.95 1.72
N GLN A 330 -10.74 -2.12 0.92
CA GLN A 330 -9.57 -1.23 0.93
C GLN A 330 -9.12 -0.93 -0.50
N ASP A 331 -8.49 0.23 -0.65
CA ASP A 331 -7.91 0.74 -1.89
C ASP A 331 -6.39 0.79 -1.77
N GLY A 332 -5.69 0.43 -2.86
CA GLY A 332 -4.26 0.64 -2.97
C GLY A 332 -3.57 -0.33 -3.92
N THR A 333 -2.39 0.07 -4.39
CA THR A 333 -1.41 -0.86 -4.99
C THR A 333 -1.02 -1.98 -4.01
N SER A 334 -1.15 -1.71 -2.71
CA SER A 334 -1.08 -2.69 -1.63
C SER A 334 -2.06 -3.86 -1.77
N MET A 335 -3.19 -3.69 -2.46
CA MET A 335 -4.19 -4.73 -2.73
C MET A 335 -3.99 -5.35 -4.12
N ALA A 336 -3.39 -4.61 -5.07
CA ALA A 336 -3.02 -5.12 -6.38
C ALA A 336 -1.86 -6.13 -6.32
N ALA A 337 -0.81 -5.80 -5.56
CA ALA A 337 0.35 -6.68 -5.34
C ALA A 337 -0.02 -8.10 -4.82
N PRO A 338 -0.85 -8.28 -3.78
CA PRO A 338 -1.24 -9.61 -3.33
C PRO A 338 -2.12 -10.35 -4.33
N GLY A 339 -2.91 -9.64 -5.15
CA GLY A 339 -3.62 -10.24 -6.28
C GLY A 339 -2.64 -10.86 -7.28
N ALA A 340 -1.59 -10.12 -7.64
CA ALA A 340 -0.49 -10.61 -8.48
C ALA A 340 0.25 -11.78 -7.84
N ALA A 341 0.52 -11.71 -6.53
CA ALA A 341 1.17 -12.78 -5.77
C ALA A 341 0.35 -14.05 -5.72
N GLY A 342 -0.97 -13.95 -5.60
CA GLY A 342 -1.87 -15.08 -5.74
C GLY A 342 -1.81 -15.73 -7.11
N VAL A 343 -1.78 -14.94 -8.19
CA VAL A 343 -1.64 -15.48 -9.55
C VAL A 343 -0.28 -16.15 -9.76
N ALA A 344 0.81 -15.55 -9.28
CA ALA A 344 2.14 -16.15 -9.31
C ALA A 344 2.16 -17.48 -8.54
N ALA A 345 1.58 -17.52 -7.35
CA ALA A 345 1.48 -18.74 -6.54
C ALA A 345 0.67 -19.84 -7.24
N LEU A 346 -0.46 -19.47 -7.87
CA LEU A 346 -1.27 -20.40 -8.65
C LEU A 346 -0.47 -21.03 -9.80
N VAL A 347 0.23 -20.20 -10.59
CA VAL A 347 1.10 -20.66 -11.68
C VAL A 347 2.17 -21.60 -11.15
N TRP A 348 2.88 -21.19 -10.10
CA TRP A 348 4.02 -21.93 -9.58
C TRP A 348 3.62 -23.23 -8.89
N SER A 349 2.40 -23.31 -8.32
CA SER A 349 1.88 -24.54 -7.73
C SER A 349 1.62 -25.64 -8.77
N ILE A 350 1.30 -25.26 -10.01
CA ILE A 350 1.04 -26.19 -11.12
C ILE A 350 2.32 -26.49 -11.91
N TYR A 351 3.20 -25.50 -12.05
CA TYR A 351 4.45 -25.59 -12.81
C TYR A 351 5.66 -25.29 -11.90
N PRO A 352 5.99 -26.20 -10.96
CA PRO A 352 6.98 -25.95 -9.90
C PRO A 352 8.43 -25.83 -10.38
N ASN A 353 8.73 -26.23 -11.62
CA ASN A 353 10.07 -26.18 -12.20
C ASN A 353 10.41 -24.83 -12.84
N LEU A 354 9.45 -23.90 -12.91
CA LEU A 354 9.72 -22.53 -13.35
C LEU A 354 10.60 -21.81 -12.32
N THR A 355 11.51 -20.98 -12.80
CA THR A 355 12.29 -20.05 -12.00
C THR A 355 11.47 -18.81 -11.64
N ALA A 356 11.92 -18.04 -10.63
CA ALA A 356 11.26 -16.79 -10.26
C ALA A 356 11.17 -15.81 -11.45
N ALA A 357 12.25 -15.70 -12.22
CA ALA A 357 12.33 -14.84 -13.40
C ALA A 357 11.36 -15.30 -14.51
N GLU A 358 11.18 -16.61 -14.71
CA GLU A 358 10.21 -17.12 -15.68
C GLU A 358 8.78 -16.83 -15.24
N VAL A 359 8.45 -16.98 -13.94
CA VAL A 359 7.12 -16.64 -13.41
C VAL A 359 6.85 -15.14 -13.59
N LYS A 360 7.80 -14.25 -13.24
CA LYS A 360 7.72 -12.80 -13.52
C LYS A 360 7.39 -12.55 -14.98
N LYS A 361 8.20 -13.08 -15.90
CA LYS A 361 8.01 -12.91 -17.35
C LYS A 361 6.67 -13.45 -17.85
N ILE A 362 6.22 -14.59 -17.34
CA ILE A 362 4.92 -15.17 -17.71
C ILE A 362 3.79 -14.20 -17.35
N LEU A 363 3.75 -13.70 -16.10
CA LEU A 363 2.73 -12.76 -15.65
C LEU A 363 2.71 -11.49 -16.52
N MET A 364 3.90 -10.95 -16.86
CA MET A 364 4.02 -9.77 -17.71
C MET A 364 3.57 -10.05 -19.16
N LEU A 365 3.95 -11.17 -19.77
CA LEU A 365 3.67 -11.45 -21.19
C LEU A 365 2.25 -11.95 -21.44
N SER A 366 1.65 -12.66 -20.49
CA SER A 366 0.32 -13.26 -20.64
C SER A 366 -0.82 -12.30 -20.28
N GLY A 367 -0.50 -11.15 -19.67
CA GLY A 367 -1.49 -10.17 -19.25
C GLY A 367 -2.33 -9.62 -20.42
N VAL A 368 -3.53 -9.12 -20.11
CA VAL A 368 -4.47 -8.58 -21.09
C VAL A 368 -4.11 -7.12 -21.37
N ARG A 369 -4.24 -6.71 -22.64
CA ARG A 369 -4.04 -5.33 -23.08
C ARG A 369 -5.38 -4.59 -23.14
N SER A 370 -5.32 -3.27 -23.00
CA SER A 370 -6.43 -2.37 -23.30
C SER A 370 -5.97 -1.36 -24.35
N ASP A 371 -6.77 -1.17 -25.40
CA ASP A 371 -6.58 -0.12 -26.40
C ASP A 371 -7.35 1.16 -26.03
N ILE A 372 -8.08 1.15 -24.90
CA ILE A 372 -8.82 2.30 -24.40
C ILE A 372 -7.82 3.28 -23.77
N PRO A 373 -7.81 4.57 -24.18
CA PRO A 373 -7.07 5.61 -23.47
C PRO A 373 -7.60 5.78 -22.05
N VAL A 374 -6.69 5.87 -21.10
CA VAL A 374 -6.99 6.02 -19.66
C VAL A 374 -6.56 7.40 -19.19
N ILE A 375 -7.20 7.88 -18.12
CA ILE A 375 -6.78 9.10 -17.42
C ILE A 375 -5.37 8.86 -16.84
N LEU A 376 -4.50 9.86 -16.98
CA LEU A 376 -3.17 9.84 -16.39
C LEU A 376 -3.31 10.09 -14.87
N PRO A 377 -2.79 9.21 -13.98
CA PRO A 377 -2.92 9.39 -12.54
C PRO A 377 -2.46 10.77 -12.03
N SER A 378 -1.37 11.30 -12.58
CA SER A 378 -0.80 12.60 -12.19
C SER A 378 -1.50 13.83 -12.80
N ASP A 379 -2.42 13.64 -13.77
CA ASP A 379 -3.10 14.72 -14.48
C ASP A 379 -4.48 14.27 -14.98
N PRO A 380 -5.57 14.56 -14.23
CA PRO A 380 -6.91 14.08 -14.55
C PRO A 380 -7.47 14.64 -15.87
N GLU A 381 -6.89 15.72 -16.40
CA GLU A 381 -7.30 16.33 -17.68
C GLU A 381 -6.66 15.63 -18.89
N LYS A 382 -5.68 14.75 -18.65
CA LYS A 382 -4.88 14.11 -19.70
C LYS A 382 -5.23 12.62 -19.84
N LYS A 383 -5.44 12.20 -21.09
CA LYS A 383 -5.60 10.78 -21.45
C LYS A 383 -4.38 10.25 -22.16
N VAL A 384 -3.95 9.05 -21.80
CA VAL A 384 -2.79 8.38 -22.39
C VAL A 384 -3.12 6.93 -22.75
N PRO A 385 -2.38 6.30 -23.69
CA PRO A 385 -2.51 4.86 -23.92
C PRO A 385 -2.19 4.10 -22.62
N PHE A 386 -3.01 3.14 -22.23
CA PHE A 386 -2.74 2.28 -21.07
C PHE A 386 -1.35 1.62 -21.13
N SER A 387 -0.91 1.27 -22.34
CA SER A 387 0.41 0.68 -22.60
C SER A 387 1.61 1.60 -22.28
N SER A 388 1.38 2.89 -22.07
CA SER A 388 2.42 3.85 -21.67
C SER A 388 2.68 3.90 -20.17
N LEU A 389 1.78 3.35 -19.35
CA LEU A 389 1.82 3.47 -17.88
C LEU A 389 2.61 2.34 -17.19
N SER A 390 3.01 1.31 -17.94
CA SER A 390 3.84 0.20 -17.43
C SER A 390 4.71 -0.38 -18.53
N VAL A 391 5.76 -1.08 -18.11
CA VAL A 391 6.71 -1.82 -18.95
C VAL A 391 5.95 -2.77 -19.90
N SER A 392 5.09 -3.63 -19.34
CA SER A 392 4.33 -4.60 -20.14
C SER A 392 3.13 -4.00 -20.87
N GLY A 393 2.59 -2.90 -20.34
CA GLY A 393 1.34 -2.31 -20.80
C GLY A 393 0.14 -3.26 -20.64
N ARG A 394 0.15 -4.10 -19.60
CA ARG A 394 -0.80 -5.22 -19.43
C ARG A 394 -1.34 -5.31 -18.00
N MET A 395 -2.56 -5.84 -17.94
CA MET A 395 -3.26 -6.23 -16.73
C MET A 395 -3.03 -7.72 -16.47
N ILE A 396 -2.70 -8.11 -15.25
CA ILE A 396 -2.49 -9.54 -14.91
C ILE A 396 -3.74 -10.36 -15.23
N ASN A 397 -3.54 -11.55 -15.79
CA ASN A 397 -4.61 -12.49 -16.10
C ASN A 397 -4.19 -13.93 -15.77
N ALA A 398 -4.86 -14.54 -14.80
CA ALA A 398 -4.51 -15.87 -14.29
C ALA A 398 -4.67 -16.98 -15.34
N TYR A 399 -5.74 -16.93 -16.14
CA TYR A 399 -6.02 -17.96 -17.14
C TYR A 399 -4.94 -17.99 -18.23
N ASN A 400 -4.61 -16.82 -18.78
CA ASN A 400 -3.55 -16.71 -19.79
C ASN A 400 -2.18 -17.07 -19.22
N ALA A 401 -1.91 -16.73 -17.96
CA ALA A 401 -0.66 -17.09 -17.29
C ALA A 401 -0.48 -18.61 -17.22
N LEU A 402 -1.53 -19.36 -16.89
CA LEU A 402 -1.49 -20.82 -16.87
C LEU A 402 -1.27 -21.44 -18.26
N ILE A 403 -1.86 -20.85 -19.30
CA ILE A 403 -1.65 -21.29 -20.69
C ILE A 403 -0.18 -21.07 -21.09
N LEU A 404 0.34 -19.87 -20.85
CA LEU A 404 1.72 -19.55 -21.23
C LEU A 404 2.72 -20.38 -20.41
N ALA A 405 2.51 -20.53 -19.11
CA ALA A 405 3.33 -21.37 -18.25
C ALA A 405 3.39 -22.83 -18.76
N LYS A 406 2.25 -23.38 -19.21
CA LYS A 406 2.22 -24.69 -19.87
C LYS A 406 3.12 -24.75 -21.09
N GLN A 407 3.04 -23.75 -21.96
CA GLN A 407 3.83 -23.72 -23.20
C GLN A 407 5.33 -23.59 -22.91
N VAL A 408 5.72 -22.83 -21.89
CA VAL A 408 7.11 -22.70 -21.43
C VAL A 408 7.60 -24.05 -20.88
N GLN A 409 6.84 -24.69 -19.99
CA GLN A 409 7.18 -26.00 -19.43
C GLN A 409 7.30 -27.09 -20.52
N ASP A 410 6.41 -27.08 -21.52
CA ASP A 410 6.42 -27.99 -22.67
C ASP A 410 7.51 -27.62 -23.70
N LYS A 411 8.33 -26.58 -23.46
CA LYS A 411 9.35 -26.02 -24.37
C LYS A 411 8.80 -25.57 -25.74
N LYS A 412 7.51 -25.25 -25.80
CA LYS A 412 6.81 -24.72 -26.99
C LYS A 412 6.90 -23.20 -27.08
N PHE A 413 7.23 -22.53 -25.98
CA PHE A 413 7.46 -21.09 -25.93
C PHE A 413 8.81 -20.80 -25.26
N ASN A 414 9.61 -19.93 -25.87
CA ASN A 414 10.90 -19.51 -25.32
C ASN A 414 10.83 -18.06 -24.85
N LEU A 415 10.79 -17.85 -23.54
CA LEU A 415 10.68 -16.53 -22.90
C LEU A 415 11.88 -15.62 -23.23
N ASN A 416 13.06 -16.17 -23.53
CA ASN A 416 14.27 -15.39 -23.83
C ASN A 416 14.22 -14.68 -25.19
N LYS A 417 13.18 -14.92 -26.00
CA LYS A 417 12.92 -14.18 -27.24
C LYS A 417 12.08 -12.92 -27.03
N TYR A 418 11.59 -12.70 -25.81
CA TYR A 418 10.65 -11.64 -25.46
C TYR A 418 11.17 -10.91 -24.24
N ASP A 419 11.90 -9.82 -24.51
CA ASP A 419 12.29 -8.85 -23.51
C ASP A 419 11.46 -7.58 -23.68
N PHE A 420 11.13 -6.95 -22.56
CA PHE A 420 10.48 -5.65 -22.58
C PHE A 420 11.55 -4.58 -22.75
N ILE A 421 11.29 -3.62 -23.64
CA ILE A 421 12.12 -2.43 -23.76
C ILE A 421 11.72 -1.53 -22.59
N ARG A 422 12.65 -1.35 -21.65
CA ARG A 422 12.55 -0.35 -20.58
C ARG A 422 13.17 0.94 -21.05
#